data_AF-A0A3B4ZZZ9-F1
#
_entry.id   AF-A0A3B4ZZZ9-F1
#
_cell.length_a   1.000
_cell.length_b   1.000
_cell.length_c   1.000
_cell.angle_alpha   90.00
_cell.angle_beta   90.00
_cell.angle_gamma   90.00
#
_symmetry.space_group_name_H-M   'P 1'
#
loop_
_entity.id
_entity.type
_entity.pdbx_description
1 polymer ?
#
loop_
_entity_poly.entity_id
_entity_poly.type
_entity_poly.pdbx_seq_one_letter_code
_entity_poly.pdbx_strand_id
1 'polypeptide(L)'
;MSQRQIVQVFEQYQKSRMQFVQTVADLAARPQNIEILRNAGVMSMLRPLLLDVVPSVQQTAALALGRLADHSDDLAATVWSIGQIGHHTPEHAKAVATAHLLPKLLELYMDARSSEDLQAKSKKALKSILQKCTYVPGLEPLLYDAPSNILKHVVCQFSKVLPHDSKARRLFVTSGGLKKVQEIEAEPGSALQEHINAINNCFPEELVRYYTPGYSDALLERLDNYQSA
;
A
#
# COMPACT_ATOMS: atom_id res chain seq x y z
N MET A 1 17.21 29.94 30.67
CA MET A 1 17.65 29.46 29.32
C MET A 1 17.20 30.48 28.29
N SER A 2 18.08 30.88 27.37
CA SER A 2 17.69 31.80 26.29
C SER A 2 16.77 31.08 25.30
N GLN A 3 15.85 31.82 24.65
CA GLN A 3 14.95 31.27 23.62
C GLN A 3 15.71 30.47 22.54
N ARG A 4 16.92 30.92 22.19
CA ARG A 4 17.82 30.25 21.26
C ARG A 4 18.29 28.89 21.77
N GLN A 5 18.61 28.75 23.06
CA GLN A 5 19.00 27.48 23.65
C GLN A 5 17.84 26.48 23.64
N ILE A 6 16.60 26.94 23.88
CA ILE A 6 15.41 26.08 23.84
C ILE A 6 15.22 25.49 22.43
N VAL A 7 15.27 26.35 21.40
CA VAL A 7 15.12 25.91 20.00
C VAL A 7 16.23 24.92 19.60
N GLN A 8 17.47 25.19 19.98
CA GLN A 8 18.61 24.31 19.69
C GLN A 8 18.45 22.89 20.24
N VAL A 9 17.80 22.72 21.40
CA VAL A 9 17.54 21.38 21.98
C VAL A 9 16.61 20.57 21.07
N PHE A 10 15.53 21.19 20.57
CA PHE A 10 14.59 20.53 19.67
C PHE A 10 15.21 20.20 18.31
N GLU A 11 15.96 21.14 17.72
CA GLU A 11 16.68 20.92 16.46
C GLU A 11 17.69 19.78 16.57
N GLN A 12 18.46 19.74 17.67
CA GLN A 12 19.42 18.68 17.90
C GLN A 12 18.74 17.31 18.05
N TYR A 13 17.62 17.24 18.80
CA TYR A 13 16.87 16.00 18.94
C TYR A 13 16.33 15.50 17.60
N GLN A 14 15.72 16.39 16.80
CA GLN A 14 15.23 16.07 15.47
C GLN A 14 16.36 15.54 14.56
N LYS A 15 17.52 16.21 14.56
CA LYS A 15 18.70 15.79 13.80
C LYS A 15 19.20 14.43 14.24
N SER A 16 19.29 14.18 15.55
CA SER A 16 19.71 12.90 16.10
C SER A 16 18.78 11.76 15.70
N ARG A 17 17.45 11.97 15.71
CA ARG A 17 16.48 10.96 15.25
C ARG A 17 16.67 10.62 13.79
N MET A 18 16.80 11.63 12.93
CA MET A 18 17.04 11.43 11.50
C MET A 18 18.35 10.69 11.24
N GLN A 19 19.42 11.10 11.91
CA GLN A 19 20.72 10.45 11.80
C GLN A 19 20.68 8.99 12.25
N PHE A 20 19.97 8.70 13.34
CA PHE A 20 19.79 7.34 13.85
C PHE A 20 19.09 6.47 12.82
N VAL A 21 17.90 6.86 12.33
CA VAL A 21 17.13 6.02 11.37
C VAL A 21 17.90 5.81 10.08
N GLN A 22 18.62 6.84 9.59
CA GLN A 22 19.43 6.74 8.39
C GLN A 22 20.60 5.75 8.58
N THR A 23 21.33 5.89 9.68
CA THR A 23 22.46 5.01 10.00
C THR A 23 22.01 3.57 10.14
N VAL A 24 20.90 3.34 10.83
CA VAL A 24 20.33 1.98 10.98
C VAL A 24 19.89 1.42 9.64
N ALA A 25 19.23 2.21 8.79
CA ALA A 25 18.84 1.78 7.45
C ALA A 25 20.07 1.37 6.61
N ASP A 26 21.14 2.15 6.65
CA ASP A 26 22.36 1.90 5.88
C ASP A 26 23.13 0.68 6.41
N LEU A 27 23.18 0.50 7.73
CA LEU A 27 23.75 -0.70 8.34
C LEU A 27 22.92 -1.95 8.02
N ALA A 28 21.59 -1.84 8.02
CA ALA A 28 20.67 -2.91 7.67
C ALA A 28 20.69 -3.28 6.18
N ALA A 29 21.32 -2.47 5.32
CA ALA A 29 21.52 -2.84 3.92
C ALA A 29 22.54 -3.98 3.72
N ARG A 30 23.27 -4.36 4.78
CA ARG A 30 24.27 -5.44 4.74
C ARG A 30 23.80 -6.62 5.60
N PRO A 31 23.62 -7.84 5.04
CA PRO A 31 23.10 -9.00 5.77
C PRO A 31 23.88 -9.34 7.05
N GLN A 32 25.21 -9.21 7.00
CA GLN A 32 26.12 -9.48 8.12
C GLN A 32 25.88 -8.63 9.37
N ASN A 33 25.21 -7.47 9.24
CA ASN A 33 24.97 -6.56 10.36
C ASN A 33 23.65 -6.85 11.10
N ILE A 34 22.79 -7.68 10.51
CA ILE A 34 21.38 -7.79 10.90
C ILE A 34 21.23 -8.42 12.28
N GLU A 35 21.98 -9.49 12.55
CA GLU A 35 21.96 -10.15 13.85
C GLU A 35 22.47 -9.21 14.97
N ILE A 36 23.51 -8.42 14.67
CA ILE A 36 24.07 -7.42 15.61
C ILE A 36 23.03 -6.34 15.92
N LEU A 37 22.40 -5.78 14.87
CA LEU A 37 21.35 -4.77 15.01
C LEU A 37 20.14 -5.30 15.79
N ARG A 38 19.78 -6.56 15.57
CA ARG A 38 18.71 -7.24 16.31
C ARG A 38 19.04 -7.39 17.79
N ASN A 39 20.22 -7.91 18.09
CA ASN A 39 20.67 -8.13 19.47
C ASN A 39 20.83 -6.79 20.23
N ALA A 40 21.09 -5.70 19.50
CA ALA A 40 21.06 -4.33 20.04
C ALA A 40 19.64 -3.79 20.31
N GLY A 41 18.59 -4.54 19.96
CA GLY A 41 17.20 -4.16 20.21
C GLY A 41 16.67 -3.06 19.28
N VAL A 42 17.28 -2.86 18.11
CA VAL A 42 16.97 -1.70 17.23
C VAL A 42 15.49 -1.61 16.83
N MET A 43 14.79 -2.75 16.76
CA MET A 43 13.37 -2.82 16.39
C MET A 43 12.48 -2.05 17.38
N SER A 44 12.77 -2.13 18.69
CA SER A 44 11.99 -1.41 19.70
C SER A 44 12.22 0.10 19.64
N MET A 45 13.41 0.52 19.17
CA MET A 45 13.77 1.92 18.96
C MET A 45 13.19 2.51 17.67
N LEU A 46 13.08 1.71 16.61
CA LEU A 46 12.48 2.13 15.33
C LEU A 46 10.96 2.26 15.39
N ARG A 47 10.28 1.44 16.20
CA ARG A 47 8.82 1.47 16.38
C ARG A 47 8.25 2.86 16.70
N PRO A 48 8.73 3.60 17.73
CA PRO A 48 8.22 4.95 18.00
C PRO A 48 8.56 5.95 16.90
N LEU A 49 9.66 5.75 16.15
CA LEU A 49 10.09 6.66 15.08
C LEU A 49 9.23 6.54 13.80
N LEU A 50 8.45 5.47 13.66
CA LEU A 50 7.42 5.40 12.63
C LEU A 50 6.24 6.34 12.89
N LEU A 51 6.05 6.73 14.15
CA LEU A 51 5.04 7.69 14.58
C LEU A 51 5.64 9.10 14.73
N ASP A 52 6.87 9.33 14.24
CA ASP A 52 7.55 10.61 14.39
C ASP A 52 6.77 11.73 13.68
N VAL A 53 6.80 12.95 14.22
CA VAL A 53 6.13 14.10 13.60
C VAL A 53 6.77 14.51 12.27
N VAL A 54 8.01 14.06 11.99
CA VAL A 54 8.76 14.38 10.77
C VAL A 54 8.62 13.25 9.74
N PRO A 55 7.99 13.48 8.57
CA PRO A 55 7.74 12.44 7.58
C PRO A 55 8.99 11.71 7.07
N SER A 56 10.13 12.40 6.93
CA SER A 56 11.38 11.78 6.50
C SER A 56 11.90 10.77 7.53
N VAL A 57 11.72 11.06 8.83
CA VAL A 57 12.11 10.13 9.91
C VAL A 57 11.22 8.89 9.86
N GLN A 58 9.91 9.06 9.67
CA GLN A 58 8.97 7.94 9.53
C GLN A 58 9.32 7.03 8.34
N GLN A 59 9.57 7.62 7.17
CA GLN A 59 9.91 6.88 5.94
C GLN A 59 11.21 6.11 6.08
N THR A 60 12.26 6.75 6.62
CA THR A 60 13.55 6.09 6.82
C THR A 60 13.47 5.02 7.91
N ALA A 61 12.66 5.22 8.96
CA ALA A 61 12.39 4.18 9.95
C ALA A 61 11.67 2.96 9.34
N ALA A 62 10.68 3.19 8.46
CA ALA A 62 9.98 2.13 7.75
C ALA A 62 10.92 1.36 6.81
N LEU A 63 11.81 2.08 6.10
CA LEU A 63 12.83 1.48 5.24
C LEU A 63 13.82 0.64 6.05
N ALA A 64 14.31 1.15 7.19
CA ALA A 64 15.22 0.43 8.07
C ALA A 64 14.60 -0.88 8.56
N LEU A 65 13.33 -0.83 8.97
CA LEU A 65 12.57 -2.02 9.37
C LEU A 65 12.39 -3.00 8.21
N GLY A 66 12.09 -2.51 7.00
CA GLY A 66 11.98 -3.35 5.80
C GLY A 66 13.27 -4.12 5.51
N ARG A 67 14.41 -3.44 5.55
CA ARG A 67 15.74 -4.06 5.34
C ARG A 67 16.09 -5.08 6.43
N LEU A 68 15.74 -4.78 7.69
CA LEU A 68 15.89 -5.74 8.78
C LEU A 68 15.01 -6.99 8.58
N ALA A 69 13.85 -6.83 7.94
CA ALA A 69 12.95 -7.91 7.58
C ALA A 69 13.56 -8.82 6.51
N ASP A 70 14.14 -8.24 5.46
CA ASP A 70 14.65 -8.96 4.28
C ASP A 70 15.73 -10.00 4.61
N HIS A 71 16.37 -9.90 5.78
CA HIS A 71 17.49 -10.75 6.20
C HIS A 71 17.20 -11.57 7.47
N SER A 72 15.94 -11.66 7.90
CA SER A 72 15.58 -12.25 9.19
C SER A 72 14.95 -13.64 9.08
N ASP A 73 15.37 -14.58 9.92
CA ASP A 73 14.62 -15.80 10.28
C ASP A 73 13.28 -15.47 10.99
N ASP A 74 13.11 -14.23 11.47
CA ASP A 74 11.90 -13.67 12.11
C ASP A 74 11.28 -12.54 11.26
N LEU A 75 11.27 -12.71 9.93
CA LEU A 75 10.54 -11.86 8.99
C LEU A 75 9.05 -11.73 9.38
N ALA A 76 8.50 -12.79 9.99
CA ALA A 76 7.15 -12.84 10.52
C ALA A 76 6.86 -11.76 11.57
N ALA A 77 7.69 -11.56 12.60
CA ALA A 77 7.45 -10.50 13.61
C ALA A 77 7.53 -9.08 13.02
N THR A 78 8.38 -8.89 12.01
CA THR A 78 8.50 -7.59 11.33
C THR A 78 7.25 -7.27 10.54
N VAL A 79 6.79 -8.21 9.71
CA VAL A 79 5.53 -8.13 8.98
C VAL A 79 4.36 -7.87 9.92
N TRP A 80 4.31 -8.57 11.04
CA TRP A 80 3.27 -8.35 12.05
C TRP A 80 3.30 -6.92 12.59
N SER A 81 4.50 -6.40 12.90
CA SER A 81 4.67 -5.03 13.39
C SER A 81 4.19 -4.01 12.34
N ILE A 82 4.61 -4.15 11.07
CA ILE A 82 4.16 -3.31 9.95
C ILE A 82 2.62 -3.30 9.86
N GLY A 83 1.99 -4.48 10.00
CA GLY A 83 0.54 -4.62 10.05
C GLY A 83 -0.13 -3.83 11.16
N GLN A 84 0.45 -3.83 12.38
CA GLN A 84 -0.08 -3.05 13.51
C GLN A 84 -0.01 -1.54 13.25
N ILE A 85 1.11 -1.08 12.68
CA ILE A 85 1.35 0.33 12.41
C ILE A 85 0.38 0.84 11.35
N GLY A 86 0.30 0.18 10.19
CA GLY A 86 -0.57 0.63 9.12
C GLY A 86 -2.07 0.41 9.40
N HIS A 87 -2.44 -0.36 10.42
CA HIS A 87 -3.82 -0.46 10.88
C HIS A 87 -4.27 0.73 11.75
N HIS A 88 -3.34 1.45 12.37
CA HIS A 88 -3.67 2.42 13.41
C HIS A 88 -4.37 3.67 12.88
N THR A 89 -3.84 4.30 11.83
CA THR A 89 -4.45 5.48 11.18
C THR A 89 -4.27 5.46 9.67
N PRO A 90 -5.11 6.22 8.91
CA PRO A 90 -4.91 6.40 7.48
C PRO A 90 -3.53 6.98 7.11
N GLU A 91 -2.96 7.86 7.93
CA GLU A 91 -1.64 8.44 7.73
C GLU A 91 -0.54 7.37 7.81
N HIS A 92 -0.61 6.46 8.78
CA HIS A 92 0.35 5.34 8.86
C HIS A 92 0.16 4.36 7.72
N ALA A 93 -1.10 4.05 7.36
CA ALA A 93 -1.39 3.20 6.21
C ALA A 93 -0.79 3.78 4.92
N LYS A 94 -0.93 5.10 4.73
CA LYS A 94 -0.29 5.82 3.62
C LYS A 94 1.23 5.75 3.69
N ALA A 95 1.84 5.94 4.86
CA ALA A 95 3.30 5.83 5.01
C ALA A 95 3.81 4.44 4.60
N VAL A 96 3.13 3.37 5.04
CA VAL A 96 3.43 1.98 4.65
C VAL A 96 3.27 1.77 3.14
N ALA A 97 2.21 2.32 2.54
CA ALA A 97 1.97 2.23 1.10
C ALA A 97 3.03 2.99 0.28
N THR A 98 3.42 4.19 0.70
CA THR A 98 4.48 4.98 0.04
C THR A 98 5.87 4.37 0.15
N ALA A 99 6.09 3.53 1.16
CA ALA A 99 7.34 2.77 1.31
C ALA A 99 7.38 1.49 0.46
N HIS A 100 6.41 1.28 -0.44
CA HIS A 100 6.29 0.07 -1.29
C HIS A 100 6.23 -1.24 -0.51
N LEU A 101 5.75 -1.21 0.74
CA LEU A 101 5.65 -2.39 1.58
C LEU A 101 4.41 -3.25 1.25
N LEU A 102 3.35 -2.68 0.67
CA LEU A 102 2.16 -3.45 0.30
C LEU A 102 2.44 -4.50 -0.79
N PRO A 103 3.13 -4.18 -1.92
CA PRO A 103 3.56 -5.21 -2.87
C PRO A 103 4.48 -6.25 -2.23
N LYS A 104 5.43 -5.84 -1.38
CA LYS A 104 6.34 -6.79 -0.71
C LYS A 104 5.59 -7.75 0.21
N LEU A 105 4.61 -7.26 0.97
CA LEU A 105 3.76 -8.11 1.80
C LEU A 105 2.93 -9.09 0.96
N LEU A 106 2.49 -8.68 -0.23
CA LEU A 106 1.77 -9.55 -1.15
C LEU A 106 2.68 -10.65 -1.70
N GLU A 107 3.89 -10.30 -2.12
CA GLU A 107 4.94 -11.25 -2.54
C GLU A 107 5.22 -12.29 -1.44
N LEU A 108 5.45 -11.85 -0.20
CA LEU A 108 5.72 -12.75 0.94
C LEU A 108 4.54 -13.67 1.25
N TYR A 109 3.31 -13.18 1.08
CA TYR A 109 2.10 -13.99 1.22
C TYR A 109 1.99 -15.07 0.13
N MET A 110 2.40 -14.76 -1.10
CA MET A 110 2.25 -15.64 -2.27
C MET A 110 3.44 -16.58 -2.49
N ASP A 111 4.62 -16.28 -1.93
CA ASP A 111 5.80 -17.14 -2.07
C ASP A 111 5.61 -18.45 -1.30
N ALA A 112 5.56 -19.57 -2.02
CA ALA A 112 5.44 -20.93 -1.46
C ALA A 112 6.64 -21.33 -0.61
N ARG A 113 7.77 -20.62 -0.71
CA ARG A 113 8.96 -20.82 0.14
C ARG A 113 8.85 -20.10 1.48
N SER A 114 7.93 -19.15 1.62
CA SER A 114 7.64 -18.50 2.90
C SER A 114 7.06 -19.50 3.89
N SER A 115 7.40 -19.35 5.17
CA SER A 115 6.78 -20.15 6.24
C SER A 115 5.28 -19.84 6.38
N GLU A 116 4.50 -20.82 6.86
CA GLU A 116 3.05 -20.64 7.07
C GLU A 116 2.73 -19.45 7.99
N ASP A 117 3.51 -19.28 9.06
CA ASP A 117 3.37 -18.15 9.99
C ASP A 117 3.62 -16.80 9.29
N LEU A 118 4.65 -16.73 8.44
CA LEU A 118 4.93 -15.53 7.66
C LEU A 118 3.83 -15.23 6.65
N GLN A 119 3.35 -16.23 5.91
CA GLN A 119 2.24 -16.04 4.97
C GLN A 119 0.97 -15.57 5.69
N ALA A 120 0.65 -16.17 6.84
CA ALA A 120 -0.51 -15.80 7.65
C ALA A 120 -0.42 -14.36 8.18
N LYS A 121 0.75 -13.96 8.70
CA LYS A 121 0.99 -12.59 9.18
C LYS A 121 1.01 -11.58 8.03
N SER A 122 1.57 -11.93 6.87
CA SER A 122 1.59 -11.07 5.68
C SER A 122 0.19 -10.81 5.18
N LYS A 123 -0.63 -11.86 5.05
CA LYS A 123 -2.04 -11.75 4.69
C LYS A 123 -2.82 -10.90 5.69
N LYS A 124 -2.60 -11.10 6.99
CA LYS A 124 -3.29 -10.32 8.04
C LYS A 124 -2.90 -8.85 7.99
N ALA A 125 -1.60 -8.56 7.89
CA ALA A 125 -1.07 -7.21 7.77
C ALA A 125 -1.67 -6.49 6.55
N LEU A 126 -1.63 -7.12 5.36
CA LEU A 126 -2.21 -6.58 4.14
C LEU A 126 -3.66 -6.16 4.34
N LYS A 127 -4.51 -7.08 4.81
CA LYS A 127 -5.94 -6.80 5.01
C LYS A 127 -6.17 -5.64 5.98
N SER A 128 -5.43 -5.60 7.09
CA SER A 128 -5.57 -4.57 8.10
C SER A 128 -5.13 -3.18 7.61
N ILE A 129 -4.08 -3.12 6.78
CA ILE A 129 -3.58 -1.86 6.21
C ILE A 129 -4.49 -1.38 5.06
N LEU A 130 -4.93 -2.29 4.18
CA LEU A 130 -5.83 -1.98 3.06
C LEU A 130 -7.10 -1.29 3.53
N GLN A 131 -7.68 -1.73 4.65
CA GLN A 131 -8.90 -1.14 5.22
C GLN A 131 -8.74 0.31 5.69
N LYS A 132 -7.50 0.80 5.86
CA LYS A 132 -7.18 2.15 6.36
C LYS A 132 -6.50 3.03 5.31
N CYS A 133 -5.89 2.44 4.29
CA CYS A 133 -5.12 3.18 3.30
C CYS A 133 -6.02 4.01 2.38
N THR A 134 -5.87 5.33 2.41
CA THR A 134 -6.56 6.26 1.51
C THR A 134 -5.70 6.67 0.30
N TYR A 135 -4.46 6.17 0.22
CA TYR A 135 -3.53 6.52 -0.84
C TYR A 135 -3.66 5.57 -2.05
N VAL A 136 -4.55 5.93 -2.98
CA VAL A 136 -4.87 5.16 -4.19
C VAL A 136 -3.64 4.68 -4.99
N PRO A 137 -2.61 5.51 -5.27
CA PRO A 137 -1.46 5.06 -6.07
C PRO A 137 -0.67 3.92 -5.43
N GLY A 138 -0.65 3.85 -4.09
CA GLY A 138 0.03 2.76 -3.38
C GLY A 138 -0.77 1.46 -3.34
N LEU A 139 -2.08 1.53 -3.62
CA LEU A 139 -2.96 0.36 -3.68
C LEU A 139 -3.04 -0.25 -5.08
N GLU A 140 -2.89 0.59 -6.10
CA GLU A 140 -3.06 0.19 -7.50
C GLU A 140 -2.20 -0.99 -7.97
N PRO A 141 -0.91 -1.14 -7.56
CA PRO A 141 -0.14 -2.33 -7.94
C PRO A 141 -0.81 -3.65 -7.50
N LEU A 142 -1.50 -3.64 -6.35
CA LEU A 142 -2.17 -4.83 -5.84
C LEU A 142 -3.42 -5.19 -6.64
N LEU A 143 -3.97 -4.28 -7.45
CA LEU A 143 -5.11 -4.55 -8.32
C LEU A 143 -4.75 -5.57 -9.42
N TYR A 144 -3.48 -5.64 -9.82
CA TYR A 144 -3.00 -6.50 -10.90
C TYR A 144 -2.55 -7.88 -10.39
N ASP A 145 -1.85 -7.91 -9.26
CA ASP A 145 -1.17 -9.12 -8.78
C ASP A 145 -1.93 -9.87 -7.68
N ALA A 146 -2.90 -9.23 -7.01
CA ALA A 146 -3.52 -9.82 -5.83
C ALA A 146 -4.50 -10.96 -6.17
N PRO A 147 -4.47 -12.08 -5.41
CA PRO A 147 -5.47 -13.14 -5.52
C PRO A 147 -6.84 -12.67 -5.00
N SER A 148 -7.91 -13.35 -5.41
CA SER A 148 -9.31 -12.96 -5.14
C SER A 148 -9.62 -12.63 -3.67
N ASN A 149 -9.00 -13.36 -2.73
CA ASN A 149 -9.20 -13.19 -1.30
C ASN A 149 -8.56 -11.91 -0.70
N ILE A 150 -7.63 -11.27 -1.41
CA ILE A 150 -7.03 -9.96 -1.12
C ILE A 150 -7.62 -8.89 -2.05
N LEU A 151 -7.80 -9.21 -3.33
CA LEU A 151 -8.33 -8.31 -4.36
C LEU A 151 -9.64 -7.65 -3.93
N LYS A 152 -10.56 -8.42 -3.33
CA LYS A 152 -11.83 -7.87 -2.81
C LYS A 152 -11.64 -6.73 -1.80
N HIS A 153 -10.58 -6.77 -1.00
CA HIS A 153 -10.27 -5.72 -0.03
C HIS A 153 -9.66 -4.49 -0.69
N VAL A 154 -8.88 -4.67 -1.77
CA VAL A 154 -8.34 -3.58 -2.58
C VAL A 154 -9.48 -2.83 -3.28
N VAL A 155 -10.36 -3.56 -3.97
CA VAL A 155 -11.53 -2.98 -4.66
C VAL A 155 -12.50 -2.33 -3.67
N CYS A 156 -12.74 -2.95 -2.51
CA CYS A 156 -13.51 -2.34 -1.41
C CYS A 156 -12.93 -0.99 -0.96
N GLN A 157 -11.61 -0.86 -0.92
CA GLN A 157 -11.00 0.39 -0.50
C GLN A 157 -11.11 1.46 -1.58
N PHE A 158 -10.95 1.10 -2.87
CA PHE A 158 -11.19 2.04 -3.96
C PHE A 158 -12.63 2.57 -3.99
N SER A 159 -13.63 1.70 -3.77
CA SER A 159 -15.03 2.13 -3.74
C SER A 159 -15.36 3.12 -2.61
N LYS A 160 -14.54 3.16 -1.55
CA LYS A 160 -14.67 4.12 -0.45
C LYS A 160 -13.92 5.43 -0.69
N VAL A 161 -12.77 5.38 -1.37
CA VAL A 161 -11.89 6.56 -1.54
C VAL A 161 -12.29 7.39 -2.77
N LEU A 162 -12.57 6.73 -3.90
CA LEU A 162 -12.85 7.41 -5.17
C LEU A 162 -14.06 8.38 -5.14
N PRO A 163 -15.17 8.11 -4.42
CA PRO A 163 -16.28 9.06 -4.33
C PRO A 163 -15.89 10.42 -3.75
N HIS A 164 -14.86 10.47 -2.91
CA HIS A 164 -14.48 11.65 -2.13
C HIS A 164 -13.20 12.34 -2.64
N ASP A 165 -12.48 11.76 -3.60
CA ASP A 165 -11.22 12.30 -4.12
C ASP A 165 -11.23 12.40 -5.66
N SER A 166 -11.49 13.60 -6.16
CA SER A 166 -11.51 13.89 -7.61
C SER A 166 -10.13 13.75 -8.27
N LYS A 167 -9.04 14.03 -7.54
CA LYS A 167 -7.68 13.87 -8.06
C LYS A 167 -7.35 12.39 -8.20
N ALA A 168 -7.70 11.59 -7.20
CA ALA A 168 -7.54 10.14 -7.26
C ALA A 168 -8.35 9.52 -8.40
N ARG A 169 -9.60 9.97 -8.64
CA ARG A 169 -10.40 9.52 -9.80
C ARG A 169 -9.70 9.75 -11.12
N ARG A 170 -9.19 10.96 -11.36
CA ARG A 170 -8.47 11.27 -12.59
C ARG A 170 -7.24 10.36 -12.75
N LEU A 171 -6.46 10.21 -11.68
CA LEU A 171 -5.25 9.40 -11.69
C LEU A 171 -5.58 7.92 -12.00
N PHE A 172 -6.56 7.36 -11.29
CA PHE A 172 -7.02 5.98 -11.43
C PHE A 172 -7.48 5.61 -12.84
N VAL A 173 -8.01 6.58 -13.60
CA VAL A 173 -8.33 6.39 -15.02
C VAL A 173 -7.05 6.40 -15.85
N THR A 174 -6.20 7.42 -15.67
CA THR A 174 -4.99 7.60 -16.49
C THR A 174 -3.92 6.53 -16.28
N SER A 175 -3.88 5.90 -15.12
CA SER A 175 -2.94 4.82 -14.78
C SER A 175 -3.42 3.44 -15.24
N GLY A 176 -4.66 3.31 -15.71
CA GLY A 176 -5.27 2.05 -16.15
C GLY A 176 -6.06 1.31 -15.08
N GLY A 177 -6.15 1.83 -13.85
CA GLY A 177 -6.93 1.21 -12.77
C GLY A 177 -8.39 0.97 -13.12
N LEU A 178 -9.09 1.93 -13.76
CA LEU A 178 -10.49 1.74 -14.19
C LEU A 178 -10.63 0.63 -15.23
N LYS A 179 -9.71 0.57 -16.20
CA LYS A 179 -9.66 -0.51 -17.18
C LYS A 179 -9.51 -1.86 -16.50
N LYS A 180 -8.56 -1.96 -15.57
CA LYS A 180 -8.34 -3.21 -14.85
C LYS A 180 -9.55 -3.64 -14.03
N VAL A 181 -10.29 -2.70 -13.44
CA VAL A 181 -11.56 -2.98 -12.74
C VAL A 181 -12.62 -3.57 -13.67
N GLN A 182 -12.71 -3.12 -14.93
CA GLN A 182 -13.67 -3.71 -15.89
C GLN A 182 -13.31 -5.14 -16.31
N GLU A 183 -12.03 -5.51 -16.21
CA GLU A 183 -11.55 -6.87 -16.51
C GLU A 183 -11.75 -7.84 -15.32
N ILE A 184 -12.19 -7.37 -14.15
CA ILE A 184 -12.39 -8.24 -12.99
C ILE A 184 -13.69 -9.02 -13.15
N GLU A 185 -13.58 -10.34 -13.25
CA GLU A 185 -14.72 -11.24 -13.17
C GLU A 185 -15.21 -11.35 -11.72
N ALA A 186 -16.47 -10.97 -11.49
CA ALA A 186 -17.12 -11.08 -10.19
C ALA A 186 -18.46 -11.81 -10.34
N GLU A 187 -18.75 -12.69 -9.38
CA GLU A 187 -20.02 -13.40 -9.36
C GLU A 187 -21.18 -12.40 -9.15
N PRO A 188 -22.29 -12.53 -9.92
CA PRO A 188 -23.46 -11.67 -9.74
C PRO A 188 -23.99 -11.70 -8.29
N GLY A 189 -24.20 -10.53 -7.70
CA GLY A 189 -24.64 -10.39 -6.31
C GLY A 189 -23.54 -10.58 -5.25
N SER A 190 -22.29 -10.80 -5.65
CA SER A 190 -21.17 -10.82 -4.72
C SER A 190 -20.81 -9.41 -4.20
N ALA A 191 -20.23 -9.33 -3.00
CA ALA A 191 -19.71 -8.07 -2.46
C ALA A 191 -18.64 -7.43 -3.37
N LEU A 192 -17.89 -8.24 -4.13
CA LEU A 192 -16.93 -7.74 -5.10
C LEU A 192 -17.64 -6.99 -6.24
N GLN A 193 -18.72 -7.55 -6.78
CA GLN A 193 -19.53 -6.90 -7.80
C GLN A 193 -20.14 -5.58 -7.29
N GLU A 194 -20.64 -5.55 -6.05
CA GLU A 194 -21.15 -4.33 -5.44
C GLU A 194 -20.07 -3.23 -5.35
N HIS A 195 -18.84 -3.61 -4.98
CA HIS A 195 -17.73 -2.66 -4.95
C HIS A 195 -17.33 -2.17 -6.35
N ILE A 196 -17.32 -3.05 -7.36
CA ILE A 196 -17.09 -2.66 -8.76
C ILE A 196 -18.16 -1.66 -9.22
N ASN A 197 -19.44 -1.93 -8.93
CA ASN A 197 -20.54 -1.05 -9.28
C ASN A 197 -20.39 0.33 -8.61
N ALA A 198 -20.01 0.36 -7.32
CA ALA A 198 -19.76 1.60 -6.60
C ALA A 198 -18.59 2.40 -7.20
N ILE A 199 -17.52 1.72 -7.67
CA ILE A 199 -16.42 2.37 -8.41
C ILE A 199 -16.93 2.93 -9.74
N ASN A 200 -17.68 2.15 -10.51
CA ASN A 200 -18.22 2.59 -11.81
C ASN A 200 -19.09 3.83 -11.68
N ASN A 201 -19.92 3.91 -10.62
CA ASN A 201 -20.76 5.08 -10.33
C ASN A 201 -19.97 6.36 -9.98
N CYS A 202 -18.65 6.28 -9.81
CA CYS A 202 -17.79 7.44 -9.62
C CYS A 202 -17.38 8.13 -10.94
N PHE A 203 -17.70 7.51 -12.08
CA PHE A 203 -17.26 7.92 -13.42
C PHE A 203 -18.45 8.07 -14.38
N PRO A 204 -18.32 8.88 -15.46
CA PRO A 204 -19.32 8.95 -16.52
C PRO A 204 -19.53 7.59 -17.19
N GLU A 205 -20.76 7.29 -17.56
CA GLU A 205 -21.13 5.99 -18.16
C GLU A 205 -20.36 5.72 -19.45
N GLU A 206 -20.13 6.75 -20.27
CA GLU A 206 -19.37 6.65 -21.51
C GLU A 206 -17.92 6.22 -21.25
N LEU A 207 -17.34 6.70 -20.16
CA LEU A 207 -15.97 6.36 -19.76
C LEU A 207 -15.90 4.90 -19.28
N VAL A 208 -16.89 4.44 -18.51
CA VAL A 208 -16.98 3.04 -18.07
C VAL A 208 -17.18 2.11 -19.28
N ARG A 209 -18.08 2.46 -20.20
CA ARG A 209 -18.32 1.73 -21.45
C ARG A 209 -17.06 1.64 -22.31
N TYR A 210 -16.34 2.75 -22.46
CA TYR A 210 -15.09 2.79 -23.22
C TYR A 210 -14.07 1.73 -22.76
N TYR A 211 -14.00 1.46 -21.46
CA TYR A 211 -13.09 0.45 -20.90
C TYR A 211 -13.71 -0.94 -20.73
N THR A 212 -14.99 -1.11 -21.04
CA THR A 212 -15.68 -2.39 -20.91
C THR A 212 -15.13 -3.38 -21.95
N PRO A 213 -14.71 -4.59 -21.55
CA PRO A 213 -14.23 -5.61 -22.50
C PRO A 213 -15.25 -5.88 -23.62
N GLY A 214 -14.77 -5.91 -24.87
CA GLY A 214 -15.62 -6.15 -26.05
C GLY A 214 -16.44 -4.95 -26.53
N TYR A 215 -16.37 -3.79 -25.85
CA TYR A 215 -17.13 -2.60 -26.29
C TYR A 215 -16.68 -2.07 -27.66
N SER A 216 -15.38 -2.13 -27.97
CA SER A 216 -14.84 -1.78 -29.30
C SER A 216 -15.45 -2.62 -30.40
N ASP A 217 -15.59 -3.92 -30.17
CA ASP A 217 -16.06 -4.87 -31.17
C ASP A 217 -17.56 -4.66 -31.42
N ALA A 218 -18.33 -4.43 -30.36
CA ALA A 218 -19.74 -4.05 -30.45
C ALA A 218 -19.95 -2.70 -31.17
N LEU A 219 -19.02 -1.75 -31.03
CA LEU A 219 -19.07 -0.48 -31.78
C LEU A 219 -18.79 -0.69 -33.27
N LEU A 220 -17.82 -1.55 -33.62
CA LEU A 220 -17.52 -1.90 -35.00
C LEU A 220 -18.69 -2.61 -35.66
N GLU A 221 -19.32 -3.57 -34.98
CA GLU A 221 -20.53 -4.24 -35.48
C GLU A 221 -21.69 -3.27 -35.72
N ARG A 222 -21.84 -2.26 -34.84
CA ARG A 222 -22.85 -1.20 -35.04
C ARG A 222 -22.52 -0.29 -36.21
N LEU A 223 -21.24 -0.05 -36.48
CA LEU A 223 -20.78 0.73 -37.63
C LEU A 223 -21.06 -0.01 -38.94
N ASP A 224 -20.78 -1.31 -39.00
CA ASP A 224 -21.04 -2.15 -40.18
C ASP A 224 -22.53 -2.19 -40.55
N ASN A 225 -23.40 -2.11 -39.53
CA ASN A 225 -24.85 -2.08 -39.69
C ASN A 225 -25.43 -0.66 -39.84
N TYR A 226 -24.60 0.39 -39.85
CA TYR A 226 -25.05 1.77 -39.92
C TYR A 226 -25.39 2.16 -41.37
N GLN A 227 -26.67 2.41 -41.66
CA GLN A 227 -27.10 2.96 -42.94
C GLN A 227 -27.04 4.50 -42.87
N SER A 228 -26.18 5.11 -43.67
CA SER A 228 -26.14 6.57 -43.84
C SER A 228 -27.43 7.06 -44.51
N ALA A 229 -28.10 8.03 -43.88
CA ALA A 229 -29.27 8.71 -44.44
C ALA A 229 -28.91 9.56 -45.67
#